data_AF-A0A5K1E4T7-F1
#
_entry.id   AF-A0A5K1E4T7-F1
#
_cell.length_a   1.000
_cell.length_b   1.000
_cell.length_c   1.000
_cell.angle_alpha   90.00
_cell.angle_beta   90.00
_cell.angle_gamma   90.00
#
_symmetry.space_group_name_H-M   'P 1'
#
loop_
_entity.id
_entity.type
_entity.pdbx_description
1 polymer ?
#
loop_
_entity_poly.entity_id
_entity_poly.type
_entity_poly.pdbx_seq_one_letter_code
_entity_poly.pdbx_strand_id
1 'polypeptide(L)' 'EFDAIYGSGWQCVVGSNFGCFFTHSEGTFIYFCLETLRFLIFKGAGK' A
#
# COMPACT_ATOMS: atom_id res chain seq x y z
N GLU A 1 6.03 12.22 1.57
CA GLU A 1 7.10 12.08 0.55
C GLU A 1 6.74 11.10 -0.56
N PHE A 2 6.21 9.91 -0.27
CA PHE A 2 5.83 8.95 -1.32
C PHE A 2 4.88 9.53 -2.37
N ASP A 3 3.84 10.25 -1.94
CA ASP A 3 2.93 10.99 -2.83
C ASP A 3 3.61 12.07 -3.67
N ALA A 4 4.73 12.65 -3.20
CA ALA A 4 5.47 13.66 -3.96
C ALA A 4 6.35 13.03 -5.04
N ILE A 5 6.81 11.79 -4.84
CA ILE A 5 7.71 11.07 -5.75
C ILE A 5 6.91 10.23 -6.76
N TYR A 6 5.86 9.56 -6.31
CA TYR A 6 5.07 8.58 -7.09
C TYR A 6 3.64 9.06 -7.40
N GLY A 7 3.37 10.34 -7.16
CA GLY A 7 2.06 10.98 -7.35
C GLY A 7 1.07 10.67 -6.22
N SER A 8 0.12 11.57 -6.00
CA SER A 8 -0.83 11.51 -4.88
C SER A 8 -1.72 10.26 -4.88
N GLY A 9 -2.29 9.95 -3.70
CA GLY A 9 -3.32 8.93 -3.55
C GLY A 9 -2.81 7.57 -3.07
N TRP A 10 -1.61 7.53 -2.48
CA TRP A 10 -1.14 6.33 -1.78
C TRP A 10 -1.77 6.23 -0.40
N GLN A 11 -2.08 5.01 -0.01
CA GLN A 11 -2.60 4.65 1.29
C GLN A 11 -1.67 3.62 1.91
N CYS A 12 -1.45 3.71 3.22
CA CYS A 12 -0.59 2.81 3.97
C CYS A 12 -1.38 2.20 5.13
N VAL A 13 -1.36 0.88 5.22
CA VAL A 13 -1.92 0.10 6.32
C VAL A 13 -0.79 -0.63 7.02
N VAL A 14 -0.70 -0.47 8.33
CA VAL A 14 0.30 -1.10 9.18
C VAL A 14 -0.39 -1.84 10.30
N GLY A 15 0.00 -3.09 10.52
CA GLY A 15 -0.56 -3.89 11.59
C GLY A 15 0.03 -5.29 11.67
N SER A 16 -0.09 -5.91 12.83
CA SER A 16 0.38 -7.27 13.07
C SER A 16 -0.55 -8.33 12.52
N ASN A 17 -1.82 -8.00 12.23
CA ASN A 17 -2.78 -8.94 11.67
C ASN A 17 -3.85 -8.26 10.81
N PHE A 18 -3.60 -8.16 9.50
CA PHE A 18 -4.58 -7.74 8.51
C PHE A 18 -4.42 -8.54 7.21
N GLY A 19 -5.48 -8.55 6.40
CA GLY A 19 -5.49 -9.07 5.04
C GLY A 19 -6.13 -8.07 4.08
N CYS A 20 -5.79 -8.14 2.81
CA CYS A 20 -6.34 -7.26 1.78
C CYS A 20 -6.66 -8.00 0.49
N PHE A 21 -7.75 -7.63 -0.16
CA PHE A 21 -8.16 -8.17 -1.45
C PHE A 21 -8.69 -7.04 -2.31
N PHE A 22 -7.96 -6.67 -3.36
CA PHE A 22 -8.37 -5.62 -4.30
C PHE A 22 -7.62 -5.74 -5.63
N THR A 23 -8.24 -5.18 -6.66
CA THR A 23 -7.62 -5.03 -7.99
C THR A 23 -6.68 -3.84 -7.96
N HIS A 24 -5.41 -4.07 -8.28
CA HIS A 24 -4.38 -3.05 -8.40
C HIS A 24 -3.80 -3.06 -9.81
N SER A 25 -3.30 -1.92 -10.27
CA SER A 25 -2.47 -1.86 -11.47
C SER A 25 -1.01 -2.18 -11.14
N GLU A 26 -0.26 -2.64 -12.14
CA GLU A 26 1.16 -2.92 -11.99
C GLU A 26 1.91 -1.70 -11.44
N GLY A 27 2.79 -1.92 -10.45
CA GLY A 27 3.56 -0.86 -9.82
C GLY A 27 2.81 0.00 -8.78
N THR A 28 1.53 -0.28 -8.48
CA THR A 28 0.75 0.48 -7.48
C THR A 28 0.50 -0.26 -6.17
N PHE A 29 1.19 -1.38 -5.96
CA PHE A 29 1.02 -2.26 -4.81
C PHE A 29 2.38 -2.67 -4.25
N ILE A 30 2.55 -2.52 -2.93
CA ILE A 30 3.73 -2.93 -2.19
C ILE A 30 3.26 -3.59 -0.90
N TYR A 31 3.72 -4.80 -0.65
CA TYR A 31 3.41 -5.53 0.58
C TYR A 31 4.69 -6.17 1.13
N PHE A 32 5.01 -5.86 2.38
CA PHE A 32 6.18 -6.41 3.05
C PHE A 32 5.95 -6.56 4.56
N CYS A 33 6.76 -7.39 5.20
CA CYS A 33 6.73 -7.60 6.63
C CYS A 33 8.05 -7.11 7.24
N LEU A 34 7.96 -6.42 8.37
CA LEU A 34 9.11 -6.09 9.20
C LEU A 34 8.83 -6.65 10.60
N GLU A 35 9.59 -7.68 10.98
CA GLU A 35 9.41 -8.42 12.24
C GLU A 35 7.96 -8.93 12.43
N THR A 36 7.20 -8.30 13.32
CA THR A 36 5.82 -8.67 13.66
C THR A 36 4.78 -7.78 12.98
N LEU A 37 5.22 -6.73 12.27
CA LEU A 37 4.37 -5.78 11.59
C LEU A 37 4.34 -6.08 10.10
N ARG A 38 3.14 -6.08 9.54
CA ARG A 38 2.93 -6.09 8.10
C ARG A 38 2.71 -4.65 7.63
N PHE A 39 3.21 -4.35 6.46
CA PHE A 39 3.08 -3.06 5.80
C PHE A 39 2.46 -3.30 4.44
N LEU A 40 1.37 -2.60 4.19
CA LEU A 40 0.65 -2.61 2.93
C LEU A 40 0.54 -1.20 2.43
N ILE A 41 1.12 -0.94 1.26
CA ILE A 41 1.08 0.36 0.60
C ILE A 41 0.43 0.13 -0.74
N PHE A 42 -0.64 0.88 -1.02
CA PHE A 42 -1.36 0.76 -2.28
C PHE A 42 -1.86 2.12 -2.74
N LYS A 43 -1.93 2.32 -4.05
CA LYS A 43 -2.56 3.50 -4.61
C LYS A 43 -4.05 3.24 -4.82
N GLY A 44 -4.89 4.12 -4.31
CA GLY A 44 -6.32 4.04 -4.59
C GLY A 44 -6.57 4.21 -6.08
N ALA A 45 -7.43 3.38 -6.67
CA ALA A 45 -7.97 3.62 -8.00
C ALA A 45 -8.90 4.85 -7.93
N GLY A 46 -8.32 6.05 -7.92
CA GLY A 46 -9.03 7.27 -8.24
C GLY A 46 -9.53 7.16 -9.68
N LYS A 47 -10.81 7.50 -9.90
CA LYS A 47 -11.43 7.54 -11.23
C LYS A 47 -10.61 8.37 -12.21
#